data_AF-A0A0G1A9N7-F1
#
_entry.id   AF-A0A0G1A9N7-F1
#
_cell.length_a   1.000
_cell.length_b   1.000
_cell.length_c   1.000
_cell.angle_alpha   90.00
_cell.angle_beta   90.00
_cell.angle_gamma   90.00
#
_symmetry.space_group_name_H-M   'P 1'
#
loop_
_entity.id
_entity.type
_entity.pdbx_description
1 polymer ?
#
loop_
_entity_poly.entity_id
_entity_poly.type
_entity_poly.pdbx_seq_one_letter_code
_entity_poly.pdbx_strand_id
1 'polypeptide(L)'
;MRFLLPIVGIILPNILFAQATLFNIIFEAREVFVVLVQVGLAVALVVFVWGLMVFIANADNEKERDEGKSRMVWGIVALFMIVSVWGVVALLSDLMGVSGADTTQPAPIIEY
;
A
#
# COMPACT_ATOMS: atom_id res chain seq x y z
N MET A 1 49.94 6.37 11.42
CA MET A 1 48.48 6.17 11.60
C MET A 1 47.73 7.36 12.25
N ARG A 2 48.35 8.25 13.07
CA ARG A 2 47.62 9.33 13.78
C ARG A 2 46.95 10.42 12.92
N PHE A 3 47.30 10.54 11.64
CA PHE A 3 46.83 11.62 10.76
C PHE A 3 45.55 11.28 9.96
N LEU A 4 45.08 10.02 9.98
CA LEU A 4 43.85 9.60 9.29
C LEU A 4 42.58 9.75 10.14
N LEU A 5 42.72 9.75 11.46
CA LEU A 5 41.64 9.90 12.44
C LEU A 5 40.79 11.19 12.27
N PRO A 6 41.38 12.39 12.06
CA PRO A 6 40.58 13.61 11.88
C PRO A 6 39.82 13.63 10.55
N ILE A 7 40.34 13.00 9.50
CA ILE A 7 39.68 12.92 8.18
C ILE A 7 38.43 12.03 8.27
N VAL A 8 38.53 10.89 8.97
CA VAL A 8 37.38 10.00 9.22
C VAL A 8 36.30 10.71 10.04
N GLY A 9 36.68 11.49 11.07
CA GLY A 9 35.75 12.26 11.90
C GLY A 9 34.95 13.34 11.14
N ILE A 10 35.50 13.91 10.07
CA ILE A 10 34.85 14.95 9.26
C ILE A 10 33.91 14.34 8.19
N ILE A 11 34.21 13.14 7.72
CA ILE A 11 33.43 12.47 6.67
C ILE A 11 32.28 11.64 7.27
N LEU A 12 32.43 11.13 8.50
CA LEU A 12 31.42 10.34 9.21
C LEU A 12 30.01 10.99 9.25
N PRO A 13 29.84 12.29 9.56
CA PRO A 13 28.53 12.92 9.56
C PRO A 13 27.89 12.89 8.17
N ASN A 14 28.67 13.24 7.14
CA ASN A 14 28.17 13.29 5.76
C ASN A 14 27.73 11.91 5.24
N ILE A 15 28.40 10.83 5.65
CA ILE A 15 27.99 9.46 5.31
C ILE A 15 26.74 9.03 6.08
N LEU A 16 26.59 9.41 7.36
CA LEU A 16 25.37 9.15 8.13
C LEU A 16 24.15 9.86 7.54
N PHE A 17 24.30 11.12 7.11
CA PHE A 17 23.24 11.86 6.40
C PHE A 17 22.95 11.28 5.00
N ALA A 18 23.97 10.77 4.28
CA ALA A 18 23.79 10.10 2.99
C ALA A 18 23.06 8.76 3.13
N GLN A 19 23.36 7.97 4.16
CA GLN A 19 22.67 6.72 4.47
C GLN A 19 21.20 6.98 4.83
N ALA A 20 20.91 7.98 5.67
CA ALA A 20 19.54 8.37 5.99
C ALA A 20 18.74 8.76 4.74
N THR A 21 19.36 9.49 3.80
CA THR A 21 18.69 9.93 2.56
C THR A 21 18.27 8.76 1.66
N LEU A 22 19.15 7.76 1.49
CA LEU A 22 18.86 6.59 0.65
C LEU A 22 17.72 5.73 1.20
N PHE A 23 17.71 5.47 2.52
CA PHE A 23 16.62 4.74 3.16
C PHE A 23 15.32 5.54 3.12
N ASN A 24 15.37 6.86 3.36
CA ASN A 24 14.18 7.71 3.34
C ASN A 24 13.47 7.71 1.98
N ILE A 25 14.20 7.78 0.87
CA ILE A 25 13.61 7.76 -0.48
C ILE A 25 12.87 6.44 -0.75
N ILE A 26 13.42 5.31 -0.30
CA ILE A 26 12.81 3.99 -0.49
C ILE A 26 11.56 3.83 0.38
N PHE A 27 11.60 4.29 1.63
CA PHE A 27 10.45 4.24 2.53
C PHE A 27 9.32 5.18 2.07
N GLU A 28 9.67 6.38 1.61
CA GLU A 28 8.70 7.35 1.10
C GLU A 28 8.06 6.85 -0.20
N ALA A 29 8.83 6.27 -1.12
CA ALA A 29 8.29 5.66 -2.33
C ALA A 29 7.29 4.54 -1.98
N ARG A 30 7.63 3.66 -1.02
CA ARG A 30 6.72 2.59 -0.54
C ARG A 30 5.42 3.18 -0.01
N GLU A 31 5.48 4.19 0.84
CA GLU A 31 4.29 4.84 1.43
C GLU A 31 3.36 5.39 0.34
N VAL A 32 3.92 6.05 -0.68
CA VAL A 32 3.12 6.55 -1.81
C VAL A 32 2.40 5.42 -2.54
N PHE A 33 3.07 4.29 -2.81
CA PHE A 33 2.43 3.14 -3.45
C PHE A 33 1.29 2.55 -2.61
N VAL A 34 1.48 2.42 -1.28
CA VAL A 34 0.44 1.92 -0.37
C VAL A 34 -0.77 2.86 -0.40
N VAL A 35 -0.54 4.17 -0.32
CA VAL A 35 -1.62 5.18 -0.40
C VAL A 35 -2.34 5.12 -1.75
N LEU A 36 -1.62 4.97 -2.87
CA LEU A 36 -2.22 4.86 -4.20
C LEU A 36 -3.16 3.65 -4.30
N VAL A 37 -2.76 2.49 -3.75
CA VAL A 37 -3.61 1.29 -3.71
C VAL A 37 -4.85 1.54 -2.83
N GLN A 38 -4.67 2.18 -1.67
CA GLN A 38 -5.77 2.53 -0.76
C GLN A 38 -6.80 3.45 -1.42
N VAL A 39 -6.32 4.48 -2.14
CA VAL A 39 -7.16 5.40 -2.91
C VAL A 39 -7.83 4.67 -4.07
N GLY A 40 -7.11 3.79 -4.77
CA GLY A 40 -7.65 2.96 -5.84
C GLY A 40 -8.81 2.08 -5.36
N LEU A 41 -8.72 1.51 -4.16
CA LEU A 41 -9.81 0.74 -3.53
C LEU A 41 -11.05 1.62 -3.30
N ALA A 42 -10.85 2.83 -2.77
CA ALA A 42 -11.94 3.78 -2.54
C ALA A 42 -12.63 4.17 -3.87
N VAL A 43 -11.84 4.46 -4.91
CA VAL A 43 -12.38 4.79 -6.25
C VAL A 43 -13.13 3.59 -6.84
N ALA A 44 -12.59 2.37 -6.73
CA ALA A 44 -13.24 1.17 -7.22
C ALA A 44 -14.61 0.93 -6.53
N LEU A 45 -14.69 1.16 -5.22
CA LEU A 45 -15.95 1.14 -4.47
C LEU A 45 -16.94 2.21 -4.97
N VAL A 46 -16.47 3.44 -5.22
CA VAL A 46 -17.34 4.51 -5.75
C VAL A 46 -17.88 4.15 -7.12
N VAL A 47 -17.05 3.64 -8.03
CA VAL A 47 -17.47 3.22 -9.38
C VAL A 47 -18.46 2.06 -9.29
N PHE A 48 -18.23 1.09 -8.40
CA PHE A 48 -19.14 -0.03 -8.15
C PHE A 48 -20.51 0.46 -7.66
N VAL A 49 -20.54 1.33 -6.65
CA VAL A 49 -21.79 1.88 -6.10
C VAL A 49 -22.50 2.75 -7.13
N TRP A 50 -21.77 3.52 -7.94
CA TRP A 50 -22.35 4.29 -9.04
C TRP A 50 -23.00 3.39 -10.09
N GLY A 51 -22.32 2.31 -10.49
CA GLY A 51 -22.88 1.29 -11.39
C GLY A 51 -24.16 0.66 -10.83
N LEU A 52 -24.17 0.36 -9.52
CA LEU A 52 -25.35 -0.17 -8.82
C LEU A 52 -26.53 0.82 -8.81
N MET A 53 -26.27 2.10 -8.52
CA MET A 53 -27.30 3.14 -8.53
C MET A 53 -27.93 3.28 -9.92
N VAL A 54 -27.10 3.31 -10.98
CA VAL A 54 -27.58 3.37 -12.37
C VAL A 54 -28.37 2.12 -12.74
N PHE A 55 -27.92 0.94 -12.31
CA PHE A 55 -28.61 -0.32 -12.55
C PHE A 55 -30.01 -0.37 -11.91
N ILE A 56 -30.14 0.13 -10.68
CA ILE A 56 -31.42 0.18 -9.95
C ILE A 56 -32.33 1.28 -10.50
N ALA A 57 -31.80 2.47 -10.77
CA ALA A 57 -32.59 3.61 -11.25
C ALA A 57 -33.20 3.36 -12.64
N ASN A 58 -32.53 2.58 -13.48
CA ASN A 58 -32.95 2.30 -14.84
C ASN A 58 -33.53 0.89 -15.02
N ALA A 59 -34.17 0.34 -13.99
CA ALA A 59 -34.73 -1.01 -14.01
C ALA A 59 -35.74 -1.25 -15.16
N ASP A 60 -36.47 -0.20 -15.57
CA ASP A 60 -37.48 -0.25 -16.64
C ASP A 60 -36.91 -0.08 -18.06
N ASN A 61 -35.64 0.33 -18.21
CA ASN A 61 -35.00 0.54 -19.51
C ASN A 61 -33.86 -0.45 -19.71
N GLU A 62 -34.08 -1.43 -20.58
CA GLU A 62 -33.16 -2.55 -20.79
C GLU A 62 -31.76 -2.11 -21.27
N LYS A 63 -31.67 -1.06 -22.09
CA LYS A 63 -30.38 -0.52 -22.56
C LYS A 63 -29.57 0.12 -21.44
N GLU A 64 -30.20 0.97 -20.64
CA GLU A 64 -29.52 1.68 -19.55
C GLU A 64 -29.20 0.75 -18.38
N ARG A 65 -30.02 -0.29 -18.18
CA ARG A 65 -29.75 -1.38 -17.24
C ARG A 65 -28.47 -2.12 -17.60
N ASP A 66 -28.27 -2.45 -18.88
CA ASP A 66 -27.06 -3.15 -19.32
C ASP A 66 -25.80 -2.27 -19.22
N GLU A 67 -25.94 -0.95 -19.39
CA GLU A 67 -24.86 0.00 -19.13
C GLU A 67 -24.50 0.06 -17.64
N GLY A 68 -25.50 0.08 -16.74
CA GLY A 68 -25.30 -0.02 -15.29
C GLY A 68 -24.59 -1.31 -14.86
N LYS A 69 -24.99 -2.46 -15.43
CA LYS A 69 -24.30 -3.74 -15.21
C LYS A 69 -22.84 -3.69 -15.64
N SER A 70 -22.56 -3.14 -16.82
CA SER A 70 -21.18 -3.03 -17.33
C SER A 70 -20.30 -2.25 -16.35
N ARG A 71 -20.78 -1.09 -15.86
CA ARG A 71 -20.06 -0.29 -14.85
C ARG A 71 -19.86 -1.05 -13.53
N MET A 72 -20.87 -1.78 -13.08
CA MET A 72 -20.78 -2.62 -11.87
C MET A 72 -19.70 -3.69 -12.02
N VAL A 73 -19.66 -4.38 -13.16
CA VAL A 73 -18.66 -5.43 -13.44
C VAL A 73 -17.25 -4.84 -13.46
N TRP A 74 -17.03 -3.69 -14.09
CA TRP A 74 -15.75 -3.01 -14.06
C TRP A 74 -15.30 -2.65 -12.63
N GLY A 75 -16.22 -2.20 -11.78
CA GLY A 75 -15.97 -1.96 -10.36
C GLY A 75 -15.56 -3.25 -9.63
N ILE A 76 -16.30 -4.35 -9.82
CA ILE A 76 -15.99 -5.65 -9.21
C ILE A 76 -14.62 -6.17 -9.65
N VAL A 77 -14.29 -6.06 -10.94
CA VAL A 77 -13.00 -6.52 -11.48
C VAL A 77 -11.85 -5.73 -10.85
N ALA A 78 -11.99 -4.41 -10.69
CA ALA A 78 -10.99 -3.59 -10.01
C ALA A 78 -10.83 -3.98 -8.54
N LEU A 79 -11.93 -4.17 -7.81
CA LEU A 79 -11.91 -4.62 -6.42
C LEU A 79 -11.27 -6.01 -6.28
N PHE A 80 -11.62 -6.94 -7.16
CA PHE A 80 -11.05 -8.27 -7.19
C PHE A 80 -9.53 -8.22 -7.39
N MET A 81 -9.04 -7.37 -8.30
CA MET A 81 -7.59 -7.27 -8.53
C MET A 81 -6.84 -6.77 -7.29
N ILE A 82 -7.37 -5.75 -6.61
CA ILE A 82 -6.75 -5.21 -5.38
C ILE A 82 -6.73 -6.27 -4.27
N VAL A 83 -7.85 -6.95 -4.03
CA VAL A 83 -7.95 -8.00 -3.00
C VAL A 83 -7.07 -9.20 -3.34
N SER A 84 -7.00 -9.59 -4.62
CA SER A 84 -6.17 -10.70 -5.10
C SER A 84 -4.68 -10.46 -4.82
N VAL A 85 -4.18 -9.25 -5.07
CA VAL A 85 -2.79 -8.89 -4.75
C VAL A 85 -2.51 -9.05 -3.25
N TRP A 86 -3.38 -8.54 -2.38
CA TRP A 86 -3.21 -8.71 -0.92
C TRP A 86 -3.31 -10.17 -0.47
N GLY A 87 -4.19 -10.97 -1.08
CA GLY A 87 -4.30 -12.40 -0.79
C GLY A 87 -3.02 -13.16 -1.14
N VAL A 88 -2.43 -12.86 -2.30
CA VAL A 88 -1.14 -13.45 -2.72
C VAL A 88 -0.01 -12.97 -1.81
N VAL A 89 0.06 -11.67 -1.48
CA VAL A 89 1.07 -11.13 -0.56
C VAL A 89 0.97 -11.77 0.83
N ALA A 90 -0.24 -11.96 1.35
CA ALA A 90 -0.47 -12.61 2.64
C ALA A 90 -0.01 -14.07 2.63
N LEU A 91 -0.35 -14.81 1.56
CA LEU A 91 0.09 -16.19 1.39
C LEU A 91 1.62 -16.30 1.31
N LEU A 92 2.26 -15.44 0.52
CA LEU A 92 3.72 -15.43 0.41
C LEU A 92 4.39 -15.05 1.73
N SER A 93 3.81 -14.12 2.49
CA SER A 93 4.32 -13.69 3.79
C SER A 93 4.25 -14.84 4.81
N ASP A 94 3.17 -15.62 4.81
CA ASP A 94 3.01 -16.80 5.66
C ASP A 94 4.03 -17.90 5.29
N LEU A 95 4.16 -18.20 3.99
CA LEU A 95 5.12 -19.20 3.50
C LEU A 95 6.59 -18.83 3.79
N MET A 96 6.91 -17.55 3.81
CA MET A 96 8.26 -17.06 4.11
C MET A 96 8.50 -16.85 5.62
N GLY A 97 7.51 -17.13 6.49
CA GLY A 97 7.63 -16.91 7.93
C GLY A 97 7.76 -15.43 8.31
N VAL A 98 7.26 -14.53 7.46
CA VAL A 98 7.22 -13.07 7.65
C VAL A 98 5.86 -12.65 8.23
N SER A 99 5.06 -13.60 8.73
CA SER A 99 3.80 -13.32 9.42
C SER A 99 4.08 -12.75 10.81
N GLY A 100 3.93 -11.43 10.94
CA GLY A 100 3.89 -10.77 12.26
C GLY A 100 5.25 -10.34 12.82
N ALA A 101 6.00 -9.50 12.08
CA ALA A 101 6.76 -8.49 12.80
C ALA A 101 5.74 -7.51 13.40
N ASP A 102 5.26 -7.83 14.59
CA ASP A 102 4.35 -7.01 15.38
C ASP A 102 4.84 -5.56 15.39
N THR A 103 4.19 -4.71 14.59
CA THR A 103 4.40 -3.26 14.63
C THR A 103 3.85 -2.64 15.92
N THR A 104 3.37 -3.46 16.84
CA THR A 104 2.88 -3.07 18.16
C THR A 104 3.73 -3.61 19.31
N GLN A 105 4.95 -4.13 19.10
CA GLN A 105 5.85 -4.47 20.22
C GLN A 105 6.02 -3.22 21.12
N PRO A 106 5.36 -3.15 22.30
CA PRO A 106 5.60 -2.08 23.23
C PRO A 106 7.05 -2.24 23.67
N ALA A 107 7.80 -1.12 23.75
CA ALA A 107 9.19 -1.14 24.18
C ALA A 107 9.32 -2.02 25.44
N PRO A 108 10.28 -2.96 25.50
CA PRO A 108 10.46 -3.79 26.68
C PRO A 108 10.71 -2.87 27.87
N ILE A 109 9.71 -2.77 28.75
CA ILE A 109 9.88 -2.18 30.07
C ILE A 109 10.81 -3.11 30.82
N ILE A 110 12.02 -2.64 31.10
CA ILE A 110 12.92 -3.31 32.02
C ILE A 110 12.24 -3.29 33.38
N GLU A 111 11.69 -4.43 33.78
CA GLU A 111 11.20 -4.66 35.14
C GLU A 111 12.46 -4.70 36.03
N TYR A 112 12.60 -3.69 36.89
CA TYR A 112 13.71 -3.55 37.84
C TYR A 112 13.63 -4.58 38.96
#